data_AF-A0A364RJ91-F1
#
_entry.id   AF-A0A364RJ91-F1
#
_cell.length_a   1.000
_cell.length_b   1.000
_cell.length_c   1.000
_cell.angle_alpha   90.00
_cell.angle_beta   90.00
_cell.angle_gamma   90.00
#
_symmetry.space_group_name_H-M   'P 1'
#
loop_
_entity.id
_entity.type
_entity.pdbx_description
1 polymer ?
#
loop_
_entity_poly.entity_id
_entity_poly.type
_entity_poly.pdbx_seq_one_letter_code
_entity_poly.pdbx_strand_id
1 'polypeptide(L)'
;MKKYYLITLLLLSITTAASAQKYRTAAGVRLESDRFGLSVQQLLHEKGTIEGILAISSREYSGTALYEWHFPILGKRFNYYLGAGAHIGNLKDHGVFTGVDGILGIEYKVNGLPFLLSADVKPAAHFNHEDWVQLSSGVSVRYVIVKEKKVKKSFWPFGKQDDEDDTRSKKRKKKEQEKSSVFDIFKKN
;
A
#
# COMPACT_ATOMS: atom_id res chain seq x y z
N MET A 1 44.93 24.73 -10.56
CA MET A 1 43.83 24.84 -9.57
C MET A 1 42.42 24.66 -10.14
N LYS A 2 42.17 24.76 -11.46
CA LYS A 2 40.81 24.67 -12.04
C LYS A 2 40.25 23.25 -12.22
N LYS A 3 41.06 22.19 -12.04
CA LYS A 3 40.71 20.79 -12.40
C LYS A 3 39.88 20.05 -11.34
N TYR A 4 39.92 20.51 -10.08
CA TYR A 4 39.16 19.88 -8.98
C TYR A 4 37.70 20.34 -8.93
N TYR A 5 37.38 21.53 -9.44
CA TYR A 5 36.01 22.05 -9.47
C TYR A 5 35.04 21.17 -10.25
N LEU A 6 35.50 20.60 -11.38
CA LEU A 6 34.72 19.66 -12.20
C LEU A 6 34.42 18.35 -11.46
N ILE A 7 35.34 17.87 -10.63
CA ILE A 7 35.17 16.64 -9.85
C ILE A 7 34.22 16.87 -8.66
N THR A 8 34.33 18.01 -7.97
CA THR A 8 33.35 18.40 -6.92
C THR A 8 31.96 18.66 -7.49
N LEU A 9 31.84 19.25 -8.69
CA LEU A 9 30.55 19.46 -9.35
C LEU A 9 29.91 18.11 -9.75
N LEU A 10 30.71 17.16 -10.26
CA LEU A 10 30.26 15.82 -10.62
C LEU A 10 29.82 15.00 -9.39
N LEU A 11 30.47 15.18 -8.24
CA LEU A 11 30.10 14.55 -6.97
C LEU A 11 28.82 15.16 -6.36
N LEU A 12 28.55 16.45 -6.57
CA LEU A 12 27.27 17.08 -6.17
C LEU A 12 26.09 16.69 -7.08
N SER A 13 26.34 16.18 -8.29
CA SER A 13 25.29 15.72 -9.22
C SER A 13 24.58 14.43 -8.78
N ILE A 14 25.10 13.73 -7.77
CA ILE A 14 24.56 12.43 -7.31
C ILE A 14 23.37 12.61 -6.35
N THR A 15 23.10 13.81 -5.83
CA THR A 15 21.96 14.07 -4.93
C THR A 15 20.66 14.42 -5.66
N THR A 16 20.40 13.83 -6.82
CA THR A 16 19.02 13.82 -7.31
C THR A 16 18.25 12.83 -6.45
N ALA A 17 17.39 13.38 -5.59
CA ALA A 17 16.42 12.62 -4.82
C ALA A 17 15.68 11.68 -5.78
N ALA A 18 16.07 10.41 -5.76
CA ALA A 18 15.39 9.36 -6.46
C ALA A 18 14.01 9.25 -5.82
N SER A 19 13.03 9.98 -6.38
CA SER A 19 11.63 9.83 -6.00
C SER A 19 11.29 8.35 -6.13
N ALA A 20 11.25 7.66 -5.00
CA ALA A 20 10.87 6.26 -4.93
C ALA A 20 9.46 6.17 -5.50
N GLN A 21 9.30 5.38 -6.55
CA GLN A 21 8.01 5.18 -7.22
C GLN A 21 7.04 4.59 -6.18
N LYS A 22 6.09 5.41 -5.71
CA LYS A 22 5.15 5.06 -4.64
C LYS A 22 4.12 4.05 -5.15
N TYR A 23 4.27 2.79 -4.76
CA TYR A 23 3.21 1.79 -4.89
C TYR A 23 2.09 2.08 -3.89
N ARG A 24 0.87 1.60 -4.10
CA ARG A 24 -0.28 2.04 -3.28
C ARG A 24 -1.04 0.90 -2.59
N THR A 25 -1.30 -0.22 -3.26
CA THR A 25 -2.00 -1.37 -2.65
C THR A 25 -1.69 -2.68 -3.37
N ALA A 26 -1.41 -3.74 -2.62
CA ALA A 26 -1.32 -5.12 -3.08
C ALA A 26 -2.24 -6.01 -2.24
N ALA A 27 -2.86 -7.01 -2.85
CA ALA A 27 -3.68 -7.98 -2.14
C ALA A 27 -3.38 -9.38 -2.65
N GLY A 28 -3.44 -10.36 -1.77
CA GLY A 28 -2.97 -11.70 -2.07
C GLY A 28 -3.43 -12.75 -1.09
N VAL A 29 -2.92 -13.94 -1.35
CA VAL A 29 -3.03 -15.09 -0.47
C VAL A 29 -1.70 -15.28 0.26
N ARG A 30 -1.80 -15.69 1.52
CA ARG A 30 -0.69 -16.05 2.39
C ARG A 30 -0.93 -17.47 2.85
N LEU A 31 -0.02 -18.37 2.55
CA LEU A 31 -0.09 -19.76 2.95
C LEU A 31 0.85 -19.95 4.13
N GLU A 32 0.30 -20.37 5.26
CA GLU A 32 1.04 -20.84 6.43
C GLU A 32 0.83 -22.34 6.56
N SER A 33 1.67 -23.03 7.30
CA SER A 33 1.67 -24.51 7.37
C SER A 33 0.28 -25.10 7.63
N ASP A 34 -0.49 -24.50 8.54
CA ASP A 34 -1.82 -25.00 8.96
C ASP A 34 -2.95 -23.98 8.73
N ARG A 35 -2.67 -22.87 8.04
CA ARG A 35 -3.61 -21.74 7.92
C ARG A 35 -3.62 -21.15 6.51
N PHE A 36 -4.82 -20.85 6.05
CA PHE A 36 -5.02 -20.10 4.83
C PHE A 36 -5.25 -18.62 5.17
N GLY A 37 -4.38 -17.76 4.66
CA GLY A 37 -4.40 -16.32 4.89
C GLY A 37 -4.79 -15.53 3.65
N LEU A 38 -5.54 -14.45 3.83
CA LEU A 38 -5.66 -13.35 2.88
C LEU A 38 -4.86 -12.18 3.42
N SER A 39 -4.02 -11.59 2.58
CA SER A 39 -3.13 -10.48 2.94
C SER A 39 -3.42 -9.28 2.06
N VAL A 40 -3.58 -8.10 2.67
CA VAL A 40 -3.72 -6.83 1.99
C VAL A 40 -2.67 -5.87 2.53
N GLN A 41 -1.79 -5.43 1.64
CA GLN A 41 -0.68 -4.55 1.97
C GLN A 41 -0.87 -3.20 1.30
N GLN A 42 -0.70 -2.12 2.06
CA GLN A 42 -0.80 -0.75 1.61
C GLN A 42 0.47 0.01 1.98
N LEU A 43 1.09 0.66 0.99
CA LEU A 43 2.28 1.47 1.23
C LEU A 43 1.86 2.83 1.80
N LEU A 44 2.44 3.21 2.93
CA LEU A 44 2.22 4.50 3.58
C LEU A 44 3.30 5.51 3.18
N HIS A 45 4.57 5.10 3.26
CA HIS A 45 5.74 5.93 2.97
C HIS A 45 6.76 5.15 2.14
N GLU A 46 7.87 5.77 1.72
CA GLU A 46 8.85 5.15 0.81
C GLU A 46 9.40 3.79 1.30
N LYS A 47 9.42 3.56 2.61
CA LYS A 47 9.90 2.32 3.22
C LYS A 47 8.91 1.68 4.20
N GLY A 48 7.72 2.26 4.37
CA GLY A 48 6.76 1.84 5.40
C GLY A 48 5.46 1.35 4.78
N THR A 49 5.09 0.11 5.04
CA THR A 49 3.82 -0.50 4.65
C THR A 49 2.98 -0.83 5.87
N ILE A 50 1.67 -0.84 5.68
CA ILE A 50 0.73 -1.47 6.60
C ILE A 50 0.18 -2.71 5.92
N GLU A 51 0.12 -3.82 6.64
CA GLU A 51 -0.43 -5.08 6.17
C GLU A 51 -1.56 -5.54 7.09
N GLY A 52 -2.69 -5.90 6.51
CA GLY A 52 -3.76 -6.64 7.17
C GLY A 52 -3.75 -8.08 6.69
N ILE A 53 -3.73 -9.03 7.62
CA ILE A 53 -3.80 -10.47 7.35
C ILE A 53 -5.05 -11.03 8.01
N LEU A 54 -5.87 -11.73 7.25
CA LEU A 54 -6.97 -12.55 7.76
C LEU A 54 -6.60 -14.01 7.56
N ALA A 55 -6.34 -14.74 8.65
CA ALA A 55 -6.01 -16.16 8.60
C ALA A 55 -7.18 -17.02 9.08
N ILE A 56 -7.48 -18.07 8.35
CA ILE A 56 -8.55 -19.02 8.63
C ILE A 56 -7.96 -20.43 8.60
N SER A 57 -8.31 -21.23 9.59
CA SER A 57 -8.03 -22.65 9.68
C SER A 57 -9.30 -23.40 10.10
N SER A 58 -9.24 -24.73 10.14
CA SER A 58 -10.38 -25.57 10.52
C SER A 58 -10.89 -25.28 11.95
N ARG A 59 -9.99 -24.82 12.83
CA ARG A 59 -10.25 -24.62 14.27
C ARG A 59 -10.18 -23.16 14.73
N GLU A 60 -9.61 -22.26 13.94
CA GLU A 60 -9.41 -20.85 14.31
C GLU A 60 -9.63 -19.88 13.15
N TYR A 61 -10.01 -18.66 13.49
CA TYR A 61 -9.89 -17.51 12.60
C TYR A 61 -9.19 -16.37 13.35
N SER A 62 -8.35 -15.63 12.65
CA SER A 62 -7.63 -14.49 13.21
C SER A 62 -7.48 -13.36 12.21
N GLY A 63 -7.47 -12.14 12.75
CA GLY A 63 -7.12 -10.92 12.05
C GLY A 63 -5.85 -10.34 12.66
N THR A 64 -4.89 -10.00 11.81
CA THR A 64 -3.61 -9.43 12.19
C THR A 64 -3.41 -8.12 11.45
N ALA A 65 -2.89 -7.10 12.15
CA ALA A 65 -2.48 -5.84 11.56
C ALA A 65 -0.99 -5.61 11.87
N LEU A 66 -0.19 -5.41 10.84
CA LEU A 66 1.26 -5.24 10.90
C LEU A 66 1.68 -3.93 10.27
N TYR A 67 2.70 -3.30 10.83
CA TYR A 67 3.45 -2.24 10.19
C TYR A 67 4.85 -2.75 9.86
N GLU A 68 5.28 -2.59 8.61
CA GLU A 68 6.50 -3.21 8.10
C GLU A 68 7.42 -2.19 7.43
N TRP A 69 8.71 -2.31 7.71
CA TRP A 69 9.77 -1.53 7.12
C TRP A 69 10.50 -2.35 6.07
N HIS A 70 10.55 -1.83 4.84
CA HIS A 70 11.17 -2.49 3.70
C HIS A 70 12.55 -1.90 3.39
N PHE A 71 13.52 -2.79 3.18
CA PHE A 71 14.91 -2.46 2.91
C PHE A 71 15.40 -3.22 1.67
N PRO A 72 15.96 -2.53 0.66
CA PRO A 72 16.46 -3.17 -0.55
C PRO A 72 17.74 -3.96 -0.26
N ILE A 73 17.79 -5.23 -0.68
CA ILE A 73 19.00 -6.05 -0.65
C ILE A 73 19.74 -5.92 -1.98
N LEU A 74 19.03 -6.21 -3.08
CA LEU A 74 19.59 -6.29 -4.42
C LEU A 74 18.68 -5.55 -5.41
N GLY A 75 19.02 -4.29 -5.68
CA GLY A 75 18.22 -3.42 -6.51
C GLY A 75 16.86 -3.06 -5.88
N LYS A 76 15.90 -2.63 -6.71
CA LYS A 76 14.58 -2.16 -6.25
C LYS A 76 13.51 -3.25 -6.14
N ARG A 77 13.88 -4.51 -6.38
CA ARG A 77 12.92 -5.63 -6.55
C ARG A 77 13.03 -6.69 -5.48
N PHE A 78 14.21 -6.84 -4.89
CA PHE A 78 14.46 -7.80 -3.83
C PHE A 78 14.70 -7.02 -2.53
N ASN A 79 13.72 -7.07 -1.64
CA ASN A 79 13.72 -6.37 -0.38
C ASN A 79 13.67 -7.40 0.75
N TYR A 80 14.29 -7.10 1.89
CA TYR A 80 13.83 -7.70 3.14
C TYR A 80 12.92 -6.71 3.84
N TYR A 81 12.06 -7.23 4.69
CA TYR A 81 11.23 -6.42 5.53
C TYR A 81 11.20 -6.98 6.94
N LEU A 82 11.07 -6.05 7.88
CA LEU A 82 10.85 -6.37 9.28
C LEU A 82 9.70 -5.50 9.78
N GLY A 83 8.88 -6.05 10.65
CA GLY A 83 7.68 -5.36 11.10
C GLY A 83 7.23 -5.84 12.46
N ALA A 84 6.27 -5.11 12.99
CA ALA A 84 5.62 -5.43 14.23
C ALA A 84 4.14 -5.05 14.15
N GLY A 85 3.33 -5.71 14.96
CA GLY A 85 1.91 -5.44 15.04
C GLY A 85 1.22 -6.29 16.08
N ALA A 86 -0.07 -6.51 15.86
CA ALA A 86 -0.91 -7.24 16.79
C ALA A 86 -1.96 -8.05 16.05
N HIS A 87 -2.40 -9.12 16.70
CA HIS A 87 -3.47 -9.96 16.21
C HIS A 87 -4.56 -10.16 17.25
N ILE A 88 -5.75 -10.41 16.73
CA ILE A 88 -6.92 -10.82 17.47
C ILE A 88 -7.54 -11.99 16.71
N GLY A 89 -7.86 -13.06 17.43
CA GLY A 89 -8.49 -14.22 16.84
C GLY A 89 -9.43 -14.89 17.81
N ASN A 90 -10.11 -15.91 17.31
CA ASN A 90 -10.98 -16.74 18.11
C ASN A 90 -10.71 -18.20 17.76
N LEU A 91 -10.44 -18.97 18.80
CA LEU A 91 -10.27 -20.41 18.75
C LEU A 91 -11.59 -21.04 19.19
N LYS A 92 -12.12 -21.99 18.40
CA LYS A 92 -13.44 -22.60 18.66
C LYS A 92 -13.57 -23.18 20.06
N ASP A 93 -12.46 -23.67 20.62
CA ASP A 93 -12.45 -24.40 21.90
C ASP A 93 -12.06 -23.52 23.10
N HIS A 94 -11.34 -22.41 22.89
CA HIS A 94 -10.75 -21.60 23.98
C HIS A 94 -11.17 -20.13 23.98
N GLY A 95 -11.96 -19.68 22.99
CA GLY A 95 -12.47 -18.31 22.93
C GLY A 95 -11.52 -17.32 22.26
N VAL A 96 -11.65 -16.04 22.61
CA VAL A 96 -10.90 -14.95 21.98
C VAL A 96 -9.46 -14.91 22.50
N PHE A 97 -8.50 -14.87 21.59
CA PHE A 97 -7.09 -14.66 21.90
C PHE A 97 -6.58 -13.37 21.24
N THR A 98 -5.61 -12.74 21.89
CA THR A 98 -4.94 -11.55 21.38
C THR A 98 -3.45 -11.66 21.65
N GLY A 99 -2.67 -10.95 20.84
CA GLY A 99 -1.22 -10.96 20.98
C GLY A 99 -0.55 -9.89 20.16
N VAL A 100 0.76 -9.84 20.33
CA VAL A 100 1.65 -9.01 19.51
C VAL A 100 2.44 -9.91 18.59
N ASP A 101 2.68 -9.41 17.39
CA ASP A 101 3.39 -10.12 16.33
C ASP A 101 4.60 -9.33 15.91
N GLY A 102 5.74 -10.01 15.77
CA GLY A 102 6.84 -9.56 14.93
C GLY A 102 6.75 -10.26 13.58
N ILE A 103 7.28 -9.63 12.53
CA ILE A 103 7.43 -10.27 11.22
C ILE A 103 8.81 -9.96 10.65
N LEU A 104 9.44 -10.95 10.03
CA LEU A 104 10.69 -10.82 9.31
C LEU A 104 10.60 -11.64 8.03
N GLY A 105 10.83 -11.00 6.89
CA GLY A 105 10.66 -11.67 5.62
C GLY A 105 11.50 -11.10 4.50
N ILE A 106 11.49 -11.83 3.40
CA ILE A 106 12.00 -11.40 2.11
C ILE A 106 10.84 -11.22 1.15
N GLU A 107 10.98 -10.23 0.28
CA GLU A 107 10.01 -9.85 -0.73
C GLU A 107 10.71 -9.75 -2.09
N TYR A 108 10.13 -10.41 -3.08
CA TYR A 108 10.57 -10.37 -4.47
C TYR A 108 9.45 -9.90 -5.39
N LYS A 109 9.69 -8.79 -6.07
CA LYS A 109 8.80 -8.27 -7.11
C LYS A 109 9.17 -8.84 -8.48
N VAL A 110 8.25 -9.59 -9.07
CA VAL A 110 8.45 -10.26 -10.36
C VAL A 110 8.58 -9.22 -11.48
N ASN A 111 9.59 -9.40 -12.35
CA ASN A 111 9.79 -8.49 -13.47
C ASN A 111 8.70 -8.70 -14.54
N GLY A 112 8.13 -7.62 -15.06
CA GLY A 112 7.13 -7.67 -16.14
C GLY A 112 5.72 -8.09 -15.69
N LEU A 113 5.56 -8.67 -14.50
CA LEU A 113 4.28 -9.10 -13.96
C LEU A 113 3.89 -8.31 -12.70
N PRO A 114 2.58 -8.07 -12.45
CA PRO A 114 2.08 -7.40 -11.25
C PRO A 114 2.04 -8.32 -10.02
N PHE A 115 2.99 -9.25 -9.88
CA PHE A 115 3.05 -10.17 -8.75
C PHE A 115 4.20 -9.84 -7.81
N LEU A 116 3.94 -10.00 -6.53
CA LEU A 116 4.86 -9.82 -5.42
C LEU A 116 4.84 -11.11 -4.61
N LEU A 117 6.01 -11.74 -4.54
CA LEU A 117 6.22 -12.98 -3.80
C LEU A 117 6.91 -12.61 -2.50
N SER A 118 6.48 -13.20 -1.40
CA SER A 118 7.11 -12.99 -0.10
C SER A 118 7.21 -14.30 0.65
N ALA A 119 8.28 -14.44 1.41
CA ALA A 119 8.51 -15.55 2.31
C ALA A 119 8.98 -14.98 3.64
N ASP A 120 8.32 -15.35 4.72
CA ASP A 120 8.50 -14.66 5.99
C ASP A 120 8.23 -15.55 7.20
N VAL A 121 8.74 -15.10 8.33
CA VAL A 121 8.57 -15.70 9.64
C VAL A 121 7.93 -14.69 10.57
N LYS A 122 6.90 -15.14 11.30
CA LYS A 122 6.08 -14.32 12.20
C LYS A 122 6.16 -14.89 13.62
N PRO A 123 7.10 -14.43 14.46
CA PRO A 123 7.07 -14.70 15.89
C PRO A 123 5.90 -13.94 16.54
N ALA A 124 5.01 -14.66 17.20
CA ALA A 124 3.85 -14.15 17.92
C ALA A 124 4.04 -14.36 19.41
N ALA A 125 3.64 -13.39 20.22
CA ALA A 125 3.49 -13.53 21.67
C ALA A 125 2.02 -13.34 22.05
N HIS A 126 1.42 -14.37 22.66
CA HIS A 126 -0.01 -14.39 23.01
C HIS A 126 -0.20 -14.00 24.48
N PHE A 127 -1.19 -13.16 24.77
CA PHE A 127 -1.46 -12.67 26.14
C PHE A 127 -2.56 -13.45 26.89
N ASN A 128 -3.12 -14.51 26.29
CA ASN A 128 -4.17 -15.32 26.91
C ASN A 128 -4.25 -16.74 26.29
N HIS A 129 -3.11 -17.34 25.97
CA HIS A 129 -2.99 -18.67 25.39
C HIS A 129 -2.00 -19.49 26.22
N GLU A 130 -2.20 -20.82 26.29
CA GLU A 130 -1.25 -21.76 26.94
C GLU A 130 0.19 -21.62 26.42
N ASP A 131 0.37 -21.28 25.14
CA ASP A 131 1.67 -21.00 24.54
C ASP A 131 1.93 -19.50 24.52
N TRP A 132 2.92 -19.05 25.31
CA TRP A 132 3.30 -17.64 25.37
C TRP A 132 3.95 -17.17 24.06
N VAL A 133 4.64 -18.05 23.33
CA VAL A 133 5.35 -17.72 22.09
C VAL A 133 5.06 -18.75 21.01
N GLN A 134 4.66 -18.28 19.82
CA GLN A 134 4.41 -19.11 18.64
C GLN A 134 5.22 -18.57 17.46
N LEU A 135 5.96 -19.43 16.77
CA LEU A 135 6.63 -19.06 15.52
C LEU A 135 5.84 -19.60 14.33
N SER A 136 5.37 -18.72 13.46
CA SER A 136 4.78 -19.11 12.18
C SER A 136 5.71 -18.79 11.02
N SER A 137 5.67 -19.59 9.96
CA SER A 137 6.30 -19.28 8.68
C SER A 137 5.25 -19.22 7.59
N GLY A 138 5.34 -18.23 6.71
CA GLY A 138 4.38 -17.98 5.65
C GLY A 138 5.06 -17.75 4.30
N VAL A 139 4.36 -18.15 3.24
CA VAL A 139 4.67 -17.75 1.87
C VAL A 139 3.46 -17.02 1.31
N SER A 140 3.63 -15.79 0.84
CA SER A 140 2.54 -14.99 0.30
C SER A 140 2.76 -14.64 -1.17
N VAL A 141 1.68 -14.73 -1.94
CA VAL A 141 1.59 -14.30 -3.34
C VAL A 141 0.58 -13.17 -3.41
N ARG A 142 1.07 -11.94 -3.66
CA ARG A 142 0.24 -10.73 -3.73
C ARG A 142 0.20 -10.19 -5.14
N TYR A 143 -1.00 -9.82 -5.59
CA TYR A 143 -1.26 -9.09 -6.83
C TYR A 143 -1.28 -7.59 -6.55
N VAL A 144 -0.54 -6.82 -7.35
CA VAL A 144 -0.50 -5.37 -7.27
C VAL A 144 -1.69 -4.79 -8.04
N ILE A 145 -2.74 -4.41 -7.32
CA ILE A 145 -4.02 -3.94 -7.89
C ILE A 145 -3.86 -2.56 -8.53
N VAL A 146 -3.26 -1.60 -7.82
CA VAL A 146 -3.15 -0.22 -8.30
C VAL A 146 -1.72 0.04 -8.77
N LYS A 147 -1.55 0.12 -10.10
CA LYS A 147 -0.35 0.66 -10.73
C LYS A 147 -0.49 2.18 -10.83
N GLU A 148 0.44 2.94 -10.25
CA GLU A 148 0.37 4.39 -10.24
C GLU A 148 0.47 4.98 -11.65
N LYS A 149 -0.51 5.81 -12.04
CA LYS A 149 -0.46 6.65 -13.24
C LYS A 149 0.46 7.82 -12.92
N LYS A 150 1.45 8.10 -13.78
CA LYS A 150 2.32 9.28 -13.65
C LYS A 150 1.44 10.53 -13.59
N VAL A 151 1.29 11.14 -12.41
CA VAL A 151 0.83 12.53 -12.34
C VAL A 151 1.95 13.36 -12.93
N LYS A 152 1.73 13.89 -14.14
CA LYS A 152 2.60 14.95 -14.70
C LYS A 152 2.60 16.07 -13.67
N LYS A 153 3.69 16.21 -12.92
CA LYS A 153 3.97 17.46 -12.21
C LYS A 153 4.03 18.54 -13.28
N SER A 154 3.00 19.38 -13.34
CA SER A 154 3.05 20.67 -14.02
C SER A 154 4.21 21.45 -13.41
N PHE A 155 5.28 21.58 -14.17
CA PHE A 155 6.42 22.42 -13.86
C PHE A 155 6.07 23.82 -14.34
N TRP A 156 5.39 24.60 -13.51
CA TRP A 156 5.19 26.03 -13.76
C TRP A 156 5.30 26.80 -12.45
N PRO A 157 6.15 27.85 -12.33
CA PRO A 157 6.42 28.49 -11.06
C PRO A 157 5.40 29.57 -10.65
N PHE A 158 4.28 29.72 -11.36
CA PHE A 158 3.28 30.75 -11.06
C PHE A 158 1.84 30.24 -11.11
N GLY A 159 1.12 30.42 -10.01
CA GLY A 159 -0.34 30.44 -10.03
C GLY A 159 -0.98 29.22 -9.37
N LYS A 160 -1.45 29.44 -8.13
CA LYS A 160 -2.75 28.88 -7.76
C LYS A 160 -3.75 29.32 -8.82
N GLN A 161 -4.34 28.38 -9.53
CA GLN A 161 -5.58 28.61 -10.24
C GLN A 161 -6.53 27.50 -9.78
N ASP A 162 -7.32 27.90 -8.81
CA ASP A 162 -8.31 27.10 -8.11
C ASP A 162 -9.32 26.48 -9.09
N ASP A 163 -9.89 25.36 -8.66
CA ASP A 163 -10.95 24.57 -9.26
C ASP A 163 -12.26 25.38 -9.51
N GLU A 164 -12.25 26.39 -10.38
CA GLU A 164 -13.42 27.23 -10.70
C GLU A 164 -14.09 26.93 -12.06
N ASP A 165 -13.47 26.15 -12.95
CA ASP A 165 -14.02 25.98 -14.31
C ASP A 165 -15.09 24.87 -14.41
N ASP A 166 -15.01 23.83 -13.58
CA ASP A 166 -15.99 22.73 -13.61
C ASP A 166 -17.33 23.09 -12.96
N THR A 167 -17.34 24.01 -11.99
CA THR A 167 -18.58 24.53 -11.38
C THR A 167 -19.26 25.58 -12.24
N ARG A 168 -18.53 26.43 -12.97
CA ARG A 168 -19.13 27.41 -13.90
C ARG A 168 -19.75 26.76 -15.14
N SER A 169 -19.14 25.71 -15.69
CA SER A 169 -19.68 24.91 -16.80
C SER A 169 -21.03 24.26 -16.43
N LYS A 170 -21.12 23.63 -15.24
CA LYS A 170 -22.38 23.03 -14.75
C LYS A 170 -23.45 24.07 -14.45
N LYS A 171 -23.09 25.24 -13.90
CA LYS A 171 -24.06 26.32 -13.59
C LYS A 171 -24.59 27.01 -14.85
N ARG A 172 -23.78 27.15 -15.91
CA ARG A 172 -24.22 27.67 -17.23
C ARG A 172 -25.14 26.69 -17.94
N LYS A 173 -24.78 25.39 -18.01
CA LYS A 173 -25.65 24.36 -18.62
C LYS A 173 -27.00 24.22 -17.92
N LYS A 174 -27.02 24.30 -16.58
CA LYS A 174 -28.29 24.27 -15.82
C LYS A 174 -29.17 25.50 -16.10
N LYS A 175 -28.58 26.70 -16.21
CA LYS A 175 -29.32 27.93 -16.56
C LYS A 175 -29.83 27.97 -18.01
N GLU A 176 -29.10 27.39 -18.97
CA GLU A 176 -29.56 27.28 -20.36
C GLU A 176 -30.70 26.26 -20.51
N GLN A 177 -30.62 25.12 -19.82
CA GLN A 177 -31.66 24.08 -19.85
C GLN A 177 -32.96 24.52 -19.15
N GLU A 178 -32.85 25.32 -18.09
CA GLU A 178 -34.02 25.90 -17.40
C GLU A 178 -34.67 27.02 -18.23
N LYS A 179 -33.89 27.85 -18.95
CA LYS A 179 -34.44 28.84 -19.88
C LYS A 179 -35.16 28.19 -21.06
N SER A 180 -34.59 27.18 -21.72
CA SER A 180 -35.26 26.53 -22.86
C SER A 180 -36.60 25.90 -22.44
N SER A 181 -36.66 25.28 -21.25
CA SER A 181 -37.88 24.67 -20.74
C SER A 181 -39.00 25.67 -20.44
N VAL A 182 -38.68 26.92 -20.05
CA VAL A 182 -39.69 27.96 -19.82
C VAL A 182 -40.23 28.51 -21.14
N PHE A 183 -39.38 28.69 -22.14
CA PHE A 183 -39.81 29.19 -23.46
C PHE A 183 -40.65 28.16 -24.24
N ASP A 184 -40.45 26.85 -24.02
CA ASP A 184 -41.25 25.80 -24.66
C ASP A 184 -42.69 25.73 -24.10
N ILE A 185 -42.90 26.14 -22.83
CA ILE A 185 -44.25 26.20 -22.23
C ILE A 185 -45.09 27.32 -22.86
N PHE A 186 -44.46 28.44 -23.26
CA PHE A 186 -45.16 29.58 -23.86
C PHE A 186 -45.43 29.46 -25.37
N LYS A 187 -44.89 28.43 -26.04
CA LYS A 187 -45.05 28.24 -27.49
C LYS A 187 -46.17 27.26 -27.87
N LYS A 188 -46.88 26.73 -26.88
CA LYS A 188 -48.00 25.80 -27.07
C LYS A 188 -49.31 26.44 -26.57
N ASN A 189 -49.78 27.45 -27.30
CA ASN A 189 -51.18 27.86 -27.40
C ASN A 189 -51.37 28.59 -28.73
#